data_AF-B7TQ40-F1
#
_entry.id   AF-B7TQ40-F1
#
_cell.length_a   1.000
_cell.length_b   1.000
_cell.length_c   1.000
_cell.angle_alpha   90.00
_cell.angle_beta   90.00
_cell.angle_gamma   90.00
#
_symmetry.space_group_name_H-M   'P 1'
#
loop_
_entity.id
_entity.type
_entity.pdbx_description
1 polymer ?
#
loop_
_entity_poly.entity_id
_entity_poly.type
_entity_poly.pdbx_seq_one_letter_code
_entity_poly.pdbx_strand_id
1 'polypeptide(L)'
;TREANTLQKYRLGLAEKHQKTLALLRKQQTVILDDELIQWKRRQQLAGNGGPPEGGLDILQSWCEKLAETIWQNRQQIRRAEHLRQQLPIPGPIEEMLTELNSTITDIISTLVTSTFIIEKQPPQVLKTQTKFAATVRLLVGGKLNVHMNPPQVKATIISEQQAKALLKNENTRNDISGEILNNNCVMEYHQTTGTLSAHFRNMSLKRIRRSDRRGAESVTEEKFTILFESQFSVGGNELVFQVKTLSLPVVVIVHGSQDNNATATVLWDNAFAEPGRVPFIVPDKVLWPQLCEALNMKYKAEVRSNRGLSEENLVFLARKAFSSSSVNPEDYRNMTMTWSQFNRESLPGRNFTFWQWFDGVMELTKKHPKP
;
A
#
# COMPACT_ATOMS: atom_id res chain seq x y z
N THR A 1 1.90 -37.72 -44.03
CA THR A 1 3.20 -37.39 -43.39
C THR A 1 3.65 -35.95 -43.62
N ARG A 2 3.67 -35.42 -44.86
CA ARG A 2 4.09 -34.02 -45.12
C ARG A 2 3.25 -32.98 -44.38
N GLU A 3 1.92 -33.09 -44.43
CA GLU A 3 1.00 -32.14 -43.78
C GLU A 3 1.08 -32.19 -42.24
N ALA A 4 1.21 -33.38 -41.67
CA ALA A 4 1.40 -33.55 -40.22
C ALA A 4 2.69 -32.86 -39.73
N ASN A 5 3.79 -32.99 -40.50
CA ASN A 5 5.04 -32.31 -40.19
C ASN A 5 4.93 -30.79 -40.33
N THR A 6 4.21 -30.30 -41.34
CA THR A 6 3.93 -28.85 -41.51
C THR A 6 3.09 -28.31 -40.34
N LEU A 7 2.04 -29.01 -39.96
CA LEU A 7 1.20 -28.63 -38.82
C LEU A 7 1.99 -28.61 -37.51
N GLN A 8 2.88 -29.59 -37.29
CA GLN A 8 3.75 -29.62 -36.13
C GLN A 8 4.70 -28.41 -36.10
N LYS A 9 5.27 -28.02 -37.24
CA LYS A 9 6.08 -26.78 -37.34
C LYS A 9 5.26 -25.53 -36.99
N TYR A 10 4.00 -25.44 -37.43
CA TYR A 10 3.13 -24.32 -37.07
C TYR A 10 2.77 -24.30 -35.58
N ARG A 11 2.51 -25.47 -34.97
CA ARG A 11 2.27 -25.59 -33.53
C ARG A 11 3.47 -25.09 -32.71
N LEU A 12 4.68 -25.52 -33.07
CA LEU A 12 5.92 -25.07 -32.43
C LEU A 12 6.14 -23.56 -32.61
N GLY A 13 6.01 -23.06 -33.84
CA GLY A 13 6.15 -21.62 -34.12
C GLY A 13 5.12 -20.75 -33.40
N LEU A 14 3.90 -21.26 -33.18
CA LEU A 14 2.88 -20.57 -32.37
C LEU A 14 3.26 -20.55 -30.88
N ALA A 15 3.71 -21.68 -30.33
CA ALA A 15 4.14 -21.77 -28.93
C ALA A 15 5.33 -20.85 -28.64
N GLU A 16 6.33 -20.80 -29.53
CA GLU A 16 7.47 -19.88 -29.42
C GLU A 16 7.03 -18.40 -29.47
N LYS A 17 6.05 -18.05 -30.31
CA LYS A 17 5.48 -16.70 -30.36
C LYS A 17 4.77 -16.35 -29.06
N HIS A 18 4.01 -17.27 -28.47
CA HIS A 18 3.42 -17.08 -27.16
C HIS A 18 4.51 -16.88 -26.09
N GLN A 19 5.56 -17.69 -26.08
CA GLN A 19 6.65 -17.56 -25.12
C GLN A 19 7.29 -16.16 -25.17
N LYS A 20 7.59 -15.66 -26.37
CA LYS A 20 8.10 -14.29 -26.57
C LYS A 20 7.12 -13.23 -26.10
N THR A 21 5.83 -13.42 -26.39
CA THR A 21 4.77 -12.49 -25.97
C THR A 21 4.62 -12.47 -24.45
N LEU A 22 4.62 -13.62 -23.78
CA LEU A 22 4.54 -13.72 -22.32
C LEU A 22 5.76 -13.08 -21.64
N ALA A 23 6.96 -13.24 -22.21
CA ALA A 23 8.16 -12.57 -21.70
C ALA A 23 8.04 -11.04 -21.76
N LEU A 24 7.53 -10.50 -22.86
CA LEU A 24 7.27 -9.05 -22.99
C LEU A 24 6.15 -8.58 -22.06
N LEU A 25 5.07 -9.36 -21.92
CA LEU A 25 3.98 -9.05 -21.00
C LEU A 25 4.46 -9.04 -19.55
N ARG A 26 5.31 -9.98 -19.14
CA ARG A 26 5.91 -10.02 -17.81
C ARG A 26 6.79 -8.79 -17.57
N LYS A 27 7.61 -8.40 -18.54
CA LYS A 27 8.40 -7.15 -18.44
C LYS A 27 7.51 -5.92 -18.27
N GLN A 28 6.45 -5.82 -19.07
CA GLN A 28 5.52 -4.68 -18.98
C GLN A 28 4.75 -4.69 -17.65
N GLN A 29 4.36 -5.87 -17.16
CA GLN A 29 3.72 -6.04 -15.87
C GLN A 29 4.62 -5.54 -14.74
N THR A 30 5.91 -5.90 -14.73
CA THR A 30 6.87 -5.42 -13.74
C THR A 30 6.96 -3.90 -13.75
N VAL A 31 7.08 -3.25 -14.91
CA VAL A 31 7.11 -1.78 -14.98
C VAL A 31 5.84 -1.15 -14.39
N ILE A 32 4.67 -1.67 -14.73
CA ILE A 32 3.40 -1.10 -14.24
C ILE A 32 3.20 -1.36 -12.74
N LEU A 33 3.49 -2.57 -12.26
CA LEU A 33 3.17 -2.98 -10.89
C LEU A 33 4.27 -2.66 -9.88
N ASP A 34 5.53 -2.82 -10.26
CA ASP A 34 6.67 -2.74 -9.35
C ASP A 34 7.33 -1.34 -9.38
N ASP A 35 7.14 -0.57 -10.46
CA ASP A 35 7.60 0.83 -10.53
C ASP A 35 6.42 1.81 -10.34
N GLU A 36 5.52 1.89 -11.32
CA GLU A 36 4.50 2.94 -11.37
C GLU A 36 3.47 2.86 -10.23
N LEU A 37 2.97 1.65 -9.94
CA LEU A 37 2.04 1.45 -8.84
C LEU A 37 2.71 1.64 -7.46
N ILE A 38 3.98 1.24 -7.32
CA ILE A 38 4.74 1.47 -6.08
C ILE A 38 4.99 2.97 -5.86
N GLN A 39 5.33 3.70 -6.93
CA GLN A 39 5.46 5.16 -6.86
C GLN A 39 4.15 5.83 -6.47
N TRP A 40 3.01 5.41 -7.04
CA TRP A 40 1.71 5.93 -6.63
C TRP A 40 1.40 5.64 -5.16
N LYS A 41 1.66 4.41 -4.67
CA LYS A 41 1.52 4.06 -3.24
C LYS A 41 2.42 4.90 -2.35
N ARG A 42 3.65 5.19 -2.78
CA ARG A 42 4.59 6.06 -2.06
C ARG A 42 4.08 7.51 -2.00
N ARG A 43 3.51 8.03 -3.10
CA ARG A 43 2.87 9.35 -3.09
C ARG A 43 1.69 9.37 -2.10
N GLN A 44 0.84 8.34 -2.09
CA GLN A 44 -0.27 8.23 -1.13
C GLN A 44 0.22 8.20 0.32
N GLN A 45 1.32 7.50 0.61
CA GLN A 45 1.94 7.49 1.93
C GLN A 45 2.45 8.88 2.35
N LEU A 46 3.14 9.59 1.45
CA LEU A 46 3.63 10.94 1.73
C LEU A 46 2.49 11.96 1.84
N ALA A 47 1.39 11.78 1.09
CA ALA A 47 0.17 12.58 1.23
C ALA A 47 -0.43 12.46 2.64
N GLY A 48 -0.25 11.33 3.32
CA GLY A 48 -0.59 11.16 4.75
C GLY A 48 0.14 12.13 5.69
N ASN A 49 1.32 12.60 5.30
CA ASN A 49 2.07 13.64 6.01
C ASN A 49 1.79 15.05 5.47
N GLY A 50 0.83 15.21 4.57
CA GLY A 50 0.54 16.48 3.92
C GLY A 50 1.41 16.78 2.70
N GLY A 51 2.02 15.75 2.11
CA GLY A 51 2.70 15.84 0.83
C GLY A 51 1.74 16.12 -0.34
N PRO A 52 2.26 16.23 -1.56
CA PRO A 52 1.44 16.35 -2.76
C PRO A 52 0.43 15.20 -2.86
N PRO A 53 -0.79 15.46 -3.36
CA PRO A 53 -1.78 14.41 -3.57
C PRO A 53 -1.23 13.29 -4.47
N GLU A 54 -1.66 12.06 -4.23
CA GLU A 54 -1.22 10.85 -4.95
C GLU A 54 -1.54 10.85 -6.44
N GLY A 55 -2.54 11.66 -6.85
CA GLY A 55 -3.09 11.70 -8.19
C GLY A 55 -4.16 10.62 -8.41
N GLY A 56 -4.95 10.79 -9.48
CA GLY A 56 -5.99 9.84 -9.86
C GLY A 56 -5.42 8.48 -10.30
N LEU A 57 -6.18 7.42 -10.07
CA LEU A 57 -5.82 6.05 -10.47
C LEU A 57 -6.19 5.72 -11.91
N ASP A 58 -6.88 6.61 -12.63
CA ASP A 58 -7.49 6.29 -13.93
C ASP A 58 -6.46 5.89 -15.00
N ILE A 59 -5.28 6.52 -14.99
CA ILE A 59 -4.18 6.16 -15.91
C ILE A 59 -3.67 4.74 -15.59
N LEU A 60 -3.35 4.47 -14.33
CA LEU A 60 -2.90 3.15 -13.87
C LEU A 60 -3.96 2.07 -14.13
N GLN A 61 -5.24 2.40 -13.93
CA GLN A 61 -6.35 1.52 -14.25
C GLN A 61 -6.37 1.20 -15.73
N SER A 62 -6.27 2.20 -16.61
CA SER A 62 -6.26 1.98 -18.06
C SER A 62 -5.11 1.07 -18.51
N TRP A 63 -3.94 1.18 -17.87
CA TRP A 63 -2.79 0.31 -18.13
C TRP A 63 -3.04 -1.12 -17.63
N CYS A 64 -3.54 -1.27 -16.41
CA CYS A 64 -3.88 -2.57 -15.83
C CYS A 64 -4.98 -3.28 -16.61
N GLU A 65 -6.00 -2.56 -17.07
CA GLU A 65 -7.09 -3.09 -17.90
C GLU A 65 -6.60 -3.58 -19.26
N LYS A 66 -5.79 -2.79 -19.97
CA LYS A 66 -5.18 -3.21 -21.25
C LYS A 66 -4.26 -4.42 -21.07
N LEU A 67 -3.50 -4.44 -19.99
CA LEU A 67 -2.63 -5.57 -19.65
C LEU A 67 -3.47 -6.83 -19.35
N ALA A 68 -4.51 -6.71 -18.52
CA ALA A 68 -5.44 -7.80 -18.21
C ALA A 68 -6.12 -8.35 -19.46
N GLU A 69 -6.61 -7.48 -20.33
CA GLU A 69 -7.25 -7.86 -21.60
C GLU A 69 -6.28 -8.63 -22.50
N THR A 70 -5.05 -8.12 -22.68
CA THR A 70 -4.03 -8.76 -23.52
C THR A 70 -3.58 -10.12 -22.96
N ILE A 71 -3.38 -10.21 -21.65
CA ILE A 71 -3.04 -11.46 -20.97
C ILE A 71 -4.20 -12.46 -21.14
N TRP A 72 -5.44 -12.03 -20.90
CA TRP A 72 -6.60 -12.91 -20.98
C TRP A 72 -6.81 -13.47 -22.40
N GLN A 73 -6.63 -12.63 -23.43
CA GLN A 73 -6.66 -13.07 -24.83
C GLN A 73 -5.59 -14.12 -25.12
N ASN A 74 -4.36 -13.94 -24.64
CA ASN A 74 -3.29 -14.93 -24.79
C ASN A 74 -3.64 -16.26 -24.09
N ARG A 75 -4.29 -16.21 -22.91
CA ARG A 75 -4.76 -17.41 -22.21
C ARG A 75 -5.78 -18.18 -23.03
N GLN A 76 -6.75 -17.49 -23.61
CA GLN A 76 -7.75 -18.10 -24.48
C GLN A 76 -7.14 -18.72 -25.74
N GLN A 77 -6.10 -18.09 -26.31
CA GLN A 77 -5.38 -18.63 -27.46
C GLN A 77 -4.60 -19.91 -27.10
N ILE A 78 -3.86 -19.90 -25.98
CA ILE A 78 -3.13 -21.09 -25.49
C ILE A 78 -4.11 -22.24 -25.20
N ARG A 79 -5.22 -21.95 -24.53
CA ARG A 79 -6.34 -22.89 -24.31
C ARG A 79 -6.86 -23.53 -25.58
N ARG A 80 -7.09 -22.70 -26.60
CA ARG A 80 -7.59 -23.17 -27.88
C ARG A 80 -6.55 -24.04 -28.59
N ALA A 81 -5.26 -23.69 -28.50
CA ALA A 81 -4.17 -24.51 -29.02
C ALA A 81 -4.10 -25.88 -28.33
N GLU A 82 -4.30 -25.91 -27.01
CA GLU A 82 -4.38 -27.14 -26.21
C GLU A 82 -5.58 -28.01 -26.62
N HIS A 83 -6.76 -27.42 -26.79
CA HIS A 83 -7.94 -28.13 -27.28
C HIS A 83 -7.73 -28.72 -28.69
N LEU A 84 -7.17 -27.93 -29.62
CA LEU A 84 -6.85 -28.41 -30.96
C LEU A 84 -5.79 -29.52 -30.96
N ARG A 85 -4.87 -29.51 -29.99
CA ARG A 85 -3.90 -30.59 -29.77
C ARG A 85 -4.60 -31.87 -29.32
N GLN A 86 -5.53 -31.78 -28.38
CA GLN A 86 -6.30 -32.93 -27.88
C GLN A 86 -7.15 -33.59 -28.99
N GLN A 87 -7.73 -32.77 -29.89
CA GLN A 87 -8.49 -33.28 -31.04
C GLN A 87 -7.62 -34.00 -32.08
N LEU A 88 -6.38 -33.55 -32.28
CA LEU A 88 -5.42 -34.19 -33.19
C LEU A 88 -4.06 -34.34 -32.50
N PRO A 89 -3.87 -35.43 -31.73
CA PRO A 89 -2.63 -35.70 -31.02
C PRO A 89 -1.50 -36.00 -32.00
N ILE A 90 -0.43 -35.21 -31.94
CA ILE A 90 0.81 -35.45 -32.69
C ILE A 90 1.93 -35.49 -31.65
N PRO A 91 2.67 -36.61 -31.50
CA PRO A 91 3.77 -36.70 -30.56
C PRO A 91 4.82 -35.62 -30.79
N GLY A 92 5.34 -35.03 -29.73
CA GLY A 92 6.40 -34.02 -29.77
C GLY A 92 6.38 -33.07 -28.58
N PRO A 93 7.33 -32.11 -28.52
CA PRO A 93 7.57 -31.28 -27.33
C PRO A 93 6.48 -30.23 -27.06
N ILE A 94 5.48 -30.12 -27.95
CA ILE A 94 4.41 -29.12 -27.85
C ILE A 94 3.58 -29.26 -26.56
N GLU A 95 3.46 -30.47 -26.02
CA GLU A 95 2.74 -30.71 -24.77
C GLU A 95 3.39 -30.02 -23.58
N GLU A 96 4.70 -30.20 -23.42
CA GLU A 96 5.50 -29.59 -22.38
C GLU A 96 5.49 -28.06 -22.52
N MET A 97 5.67 -27.56 -23.75
CA MET A 97 5.63 -26.13 -24.03
C MET A 97 4.27 -25.50 -23.69
N LEU A 98 3.15 -26.12 -24.07
CA LEU A 98 1.83 -25.60 -23.74
C LEU A 98 1.57 -25.63 -22.22
N THR A 99 2.07 -26.64 -21.53
CA THR A 99 1.98 -26.74 -20.06
C THR A 99 2.76 -25.61 -19.38
N GLU A 100 4.00 -25.34 -19.83
CA GLU A 100 4.82 -24.24 -19.33
C GLU A 100 4.19 -22.86 -19.62
N LEU A 101 3.65 -22.67 -20.83
CA LEU A 101 2.94 -21.45 -21.20
C LEU A 101 1.69 -21.22 -20.33
N ASN A 102 0.91 -22.28 -20.08
CA ASN A 102 -0.26 -22.24 -19.21
C ASN A 102 0.11 -21.92 -17.75
N SER A 103 1.22 -22.47 -17.25
CA SER A 103 1.75 -22.15 -15.92
C SER A 103 2.15 -20.67 -15.85
N THR A 104 3.00 -20.23 -16.77
CA THR A 104 3.53 -18.86 -16.84
C THR A 104 2.42 -17.82 -16.94
N ILE A 105 1.42 -18.04 -17.79
CA ILE A 105 0.32 -17.09 -17.94
C ILE A 105 -0.59 -17.05 -16.71
N THR A 106 -0.76 -18.20 -16.02
CA THR A 106 -1.53 -18.24 -14.78
C THR A 106 -0.82 -17.47 -13.66
N ASP A 107 0.51 -17.58 -13.58
CA ASP A 107 1.32 -16.78 -12.65
C ASP A 107 1.20 -15.28 -12.95
N ILE A 108 1.32 -14.89 -14.22
CA ILE A 108 1.16 -13.48 -14.64
C ILE A 108 -0.22 -12.94 -14.23
N ILE A 109 -1.30 -13.71 -14.44
CA ILE A 109 -2.65 -13.32 -14.01
C ILE A 109 -2.72 -13.22 -12.49
N SER A 110 -2.17 -14.18 -11.76
CA SER A 110 -2.18 -14.20 -10.30
C SER A 110 -1.51 -12.96 -9.72
N THR A 111 -0.31 -12.61 -10.20
CA THR A 111 0.40 -11.39 -9.79
C THR A 111 -0.38 -10.14 -10.15
N LEU A 112 -1.01 -10.10 -11.33
CA LEU A 112 -1.81 -8.93 -11.74
C LEU A 112 -3.02 -8.73 -10.83
N VAL A 113 -3.79 -9.78 -10.58
CA VAL A 113 -5.02 -9.72 -9.78
C VAL A 113 -4.72 -9.37 -8.32
N THR A 114 -3.69 -9.99 -7.74
CA THR A 114 -3.32 -9.77 -6.33
C THR A 114 -2.73 -8.37 -6.10
N SER A 115 -1.85 -7.89 -6.99
CA SER A 115 -1.21 -6.58 -6.83
C SER A 115 -2.12 -5.40 -7.13
N THR A 116 -3.16 -5.57 -7.93
CA THR A 116 -4.10 -4.50 -8.33
C THR A 116 -5.32 -4.37 -7.41
N PHE A 117 -5.40 -5.17 -6.35
CA PHE A 117 -6.32 -4.96 -5.24
C PHE A 117 -5.71 -3.99 -4.23
N ILE A 118 -6.10 -2.71 -4.33
CA ILE A 118 -5.42 -1.61 -3.62
C ILE A 118 -6.40 -0.73 -2.86
N ILE A 119 -5.87 -0.01 -1.87
CA ILE A 119 -6.63 0.96 -1.09
C ILE A 119 -6.53 2.31 -1.79
N GLU A 120 -7.63 2.74 -2.41
CA GLU A 120 -7.75 4.04 -3.09
C GLU A 120 -7.82 5.17 -2.07
N LYS A 121 -8.60 5.01 -1.00
CA LYS A 121 -8.67 5.97 0.12
C LYS A 121 -8.31 5.28 1.41
N GLN A 122 -7.16 5.64 1.97
CA GLN A 122 -6.67 5.09 3.24
C GLN A 122 -7.60 5.45 4.41
N PRO A 123 -7.75 4.57 5.41
CA PRO A 123 -8.33 4.96 6.69
C PRO A 123 -7.46 6.02 7.37
N PRO A 124 -8.02 6.83 8.29
CA PRO A 124 -7.21 7.72 9.12
C PRO A 124 -6.11 6.93 9.85
N GLN A 125 -4.87 7.40 9.80
CA GLN A 125 -3.74 6.71 10.43
C GLN A 125 -3.66 6.91 11.94
N VAL A 126 -4.41 7.87 12.49
CA VAL A 126 -4.71 7.96 13.92
C VAL A 126 -6.18 7.65 14.10
N LEU A 127 -6.51 6.46 14.60
CA LEU A 127 -7.88 6.01 14.82
C LEU A 127 -8.26 6.14 16.29
N LYS A 128 -9.29 6.91 16.58
CA LYS A 128 -9.92 6.94 17.90
C LYS A 128 -10.99 5.85 18.01
N THR A 129 -10.98 5.08 19.10
CA THR A 129 -12.05 4.11 19.37
C THR A 129 -13.42 4.78 19.42
N GLN A 130 -14.46 4.03 19.04
CA GLN A 130 -15.86 4.50 18.99
C GLN A 130 -16.10 5.69 18.04
N THR A 131 -15.15 6.02 17.17
CA THR A 131 -15.35 7.01 16.11
C THR A 131 -15.56 6.34 14.76
N LYS A 132 -16.40 6.96 13.93
CA LYS A 132 -16.64 6.50 12.57
C LYS A 132 -15.47 6.88 11.68
N PHE A 133 -15.05 5.95 10.83
CA PHE A 133 -14.05 6.18 9.81
C PHE A 133 -14.43 5.49 8.50
N ALA A 134 -13.75 5.89 7.43
CA ALA A 134 -14.02 5.43 6.09
C ALA A 134 -12.72 4.99 5.39
N ALA A 135 -12.86 4.10 4.42
CA ALA A 135 -11.81 3.69 3.51
C ALA A 135 -12.44 3.23 2.19
N THR A 136 -11.69 3.31 1.10
CA THR A 136 -12.13 2.82 -0.22
C THR A 136 -11.09 1.86 -0.76
N VAL A 137 -11.54 0.69 -1.20
CA VAL A 137 -10.70 -0.32 -1.86
C VAL A 137 -11.14 -0.44 -3.31
N ARG A 138 -10.20 -0.55 -4.24
CA ARG A 138 -10.46 -0.67 -5.68
C ARG A 138 -9.72 -1.89 -6.25
N LEU A 139 -10.34 -2.58 -7.20
CA LEU A 139 -9.69 -3.60 -8.04
C LEU A 139 -9.50 -3.05 -9.44
N LEU A 140 -8.26 -2.71 -9.83
CA LEU A 140 -8.00 -2.01 -11.10
C LEU A 140 -8.32 -2.85 -12.35
N VAL A 141 -8.36 -4.18 -12.22
CA VAL A 141 -8.66 -5.11 -13.33
C VAL A 141 -10.10 -5.63 -13.32
N GLY A 142 -10.92 -5.20 -12.35
CA GLY A 142 -12.24 -5.77 -12.09
C GLY A 142 -13.25 -5.60 -13.24
N GLY A 143 -13.11 -4.51 -14.01
CA GLY A 143 -13.92 -4.26 -15.19
C GLY A 143 -13.67 -5.30 -16.29
N LYS A 144 -12.40 -5.50 -16.69
CA LYS A 144 -12.02 -6.36 -17.83
C LYS A 144 -12.02 -7.86 -17.52
N LEU A 145 -11.81 -8.25 -16.27
CA LEU A 145 -11.86 -9.65 -15.85
C LEU A 145 -13.27 -10.14 -15.49
N ASN A 146 -14.30 -9.34 -15.77
CA ASN A 146 -15.72 -9.64 -15.50
C ASN A 146 -16.04 -9.97 -14.04
N VAL A 147 -15.22 -9.52 -13.09
CA VAL A 147 -15.45 -9.71 -11.65
C VAL A 147 -16.72 -8.99 -11.20
N HIS A 148 -17.07 -7.89 -11.88
CA HIS A 148 -18.29 -7.13 -11.63
C HIS A 148 -19.60 -7.90 -11.91
N MET A 149 -19.55 -9.04 -12.63
CA MET A 149 -20.74 -9.85 -12.90
C MET A 149 -21.28 -10.56 -11.64
N ASN A 150 -20.40 -10.85 -10.69
CA ASN A 150 -20.77 -11.32 -9.35
C ASN A 150 -19.89 -10.58 -8.33
N PRO A 151 -20.26 -9.33 -7.98
CA PRO A 151 -19.40 -8.45 -7.21
C PRO A 151 -19.08 -9.07 -5.85
N PRO A 152 -17.80 -9.26 -5.51
CA PRO A 152 -17.44 -9.93 -4.27
C PRO A 152 -17.62 -9.03 -3.06
N GLN A 153 -17.73 -9.66 -1.89
CA GLN A 153 -17.71 -8.98 -0.61
C GLN A 153 -16.27 -8.79 -0.14
N VAL A 154 -15.94 -7.57 0.28
CA VAL A 154 -14.68 -7.21 0.93
C VAL A 154 -14.92 -7.14 2.43
N LYS A 155 -14.04 -7.81 3.20
CA LYS A 155 -14.03 -7.77 4.66
C LYS A 155 -12.80 -6.99 5.14
N ALA A 156 -13.03 -6.05 6.05
CA ALA A 156 -12.00 -5.28 6.74
C ALA A 156 -11.77 -5.85 8.15
N THR A 157 -10.52 -6.05 8.53
CA THR A 157 -10.14 -6.51 9.88
C THR A 157 -8.91 -5.76 10.36
N ILE A 158 -8.82 -5.48 11.66
CA ILE A 158 -7.62 -4.87 12.23
C ILE A 158 -6.70 -5.95 12.78
N ILE A 159 -5.44 -5.88 12.37
CA ILE A 159 -4.38 -6.81 12.77
C ILE A 159 -3.15 -6.04 13.29
N SER A 160 -2.39 -6.68 14.16
CA SER A 160 -1.16 -6.12 14.72
C SER A 160 0.01 -6.25 13.75
N GLU A 161 1.12 -5.58 14.07
CA GLU A 161 2.38 -5.74 13.36
C GLU A 161 2.84 -7.19 13.26
N GLN A 162 2.79 -7.94 14.36
CA GLN A 162 3.21 -9.35 14.38
C GLN A 162 2.34 -10.20 13.46
N GLN A 163 1.02 -9.97 13.47
CA GLN A 163 0.08 -10.68 12.62
C GLN A 163 0.30 -10.36 11.13
N ALA A 164 0.57 -9.10 10.80
CA ALA A 164 0.89 -8.70 9.44
C ALA A 164 2.20 -9.33 8.93
N LYS A 165 3.23 -9.42 9.78
CA LYS A 165 4.48 -10.12 9.45
C LYS A 165 4.25 -11.63 9.24
N ALA A 166 3.43 -12.26 10.07
CA ALA A 166 3.06 -13.68 9.91
C ALA A 166 2.23 -13.93 8.64
N LEU A 167 1.35 -12.99 8.28
CA LEU A 167 0.55 -13.05 7.05
C LEU A 167 1.42 -13.05 5.79
N LEU A 168 2.50 -12.28 5.74
CA LEU A 168 3.46 -12.31 4.63
C LEU A 168 4.22 -13.64 4.51
N LYS A 169 4.35 -14.39 5.60
CA LYS A 169 4.96 -15.73 5.62
C LYS A 169 3.98 -16.85 5.32
N ASN A 170 2.71 -16.52 4.99
CA ASN A 170 1.61 -17.47 4.82
C ASN A 170 1.37 -18.37 6.05
N GLU A 171 1.69 -17.89 7.25
CA GLU A 171 1.34 -18.59 8.48
C GLU A 171 -0.17 -18.45 8.73
N ASN A 172 -0.84 -19.55 9.12
CA ASN A 172 -2.29 -19.59 9.35
C ASN A 172 -2.68 -18.74 10.56
N THR A 173 -2.98 -17.46 10.31
CA THR A 173 -3.40 -16.46 11.31
C THR A 173 -4.92 -16.22 11.31
N ARG A 174 -5.70 -17.11 10.66
CA ARG A 174 -7.13 -16.91 10.31
C ARG A 174 -8.06 -16.52 11.46
N ASN A 175 -7.68 -16.73 12.72
CA ASN A 175 -8.57 -16.50 13.87
C ASN A 175 -8.06 -15.46 14.89
N ASP A 176 -6.85 -14.93 14.74
CA ASP A 176 -6.31 -13.93 15.66
C ASP A 176 -6.50 -12.53 15.07
N ILE A 177 -7.66 -11.92 15.33
CA ILE A 177 -7.86 -10.50 15.07
C ILE A 177 -7.43 -9.67 16.28
N SER A 178 -6.78 -8.54 16.01
CA SER A 178 -6.36 -7.62 17.07
C SER A 178 -7.52 -6.77 17.57
N GLY A 179 -8.64 -6.66 16.87
CA GLY A 179 -9.75 -5.81 17.31
C GLY A 179 -11.06 -6.05 16.57
N GLU A 180 -12.13 -5.46 17.11
CA GLU A 180 -13.50 -5.56 16.59
C GLU A 180 -13.86 -4.28 15.84
N ILE A 181 -13.94 -4.35 14.50
CA ILE A 181 -14.46 -3.28 13.65
C ILE A 181 -15.93 -3.59 13.34
N LEU A 182 -16.81 -2.64 13.61
CA LEU A 182 -18.22 -2.67 13.21
C LEU A 182 -18.37 -2.18 11.77
N ASN A 183 -19.40 -2.66 11.05
CA ASN A 183 -19.68 -2.34 9.64
C ASN A 183 -18.48 -2.63 8.72
N ASN A 184 -17.80 -3.74 8.98
CA ASN A 184 -16.53 -4.11 8.37
C ASN A 184 -16.67 -4.97 7.10
N ASN A 185 -17.88 -5.16 6.58
CA ASN A 185 -18.11 -5.84 5.31
C ASN A 185 -18.76 -4.87 4.32
N CYS A 186 -18.31 -4.91 3.07
CA CYS A 186 -18.84 -4.07 1.99
C CYS A 186 -18.80 -4.87 0.68
N VAL A 187 -19.88 -4.85 -0.09
CA VAL A 187 -19.90 -5.46 -1.44
C VAL A 187 -19.26 -4.48 -2.41
N MET A 188 -18.44 -4.98 -3.34
CA MET A 188 -17.87 -4.12 -4.39
C MET A 188 -18.98 -3.60 -5.33
N GLU A 189 -18.88 -2.35 -5.74
CA GLU A 189 -19.80 -1.68 -6.64
C GLU A 189 -19.08 -1.35 -7.94
N TYR A 190 -19.72 -1.63 -9.08
CA TYR A 190 -19.19 -1.33 -10.41
C TYR A 190 -19.84 -0.08 -10.98
N HIS A 191 -19.03 0.92 -11.28
CA HIS A 191 -19.48 2.13 -11.95
C HIS A 191 -19.23 2.00 -13.46
N GLN A 192 -20.31 1.85 -14.24
CA GLN A 192 -20.22 1.59 -15.68
C GLN A 192 -19.58 2.74 -16.47
N THR A 193 -19.77 3.99 -16.06
CA THR A 193 -19.24 5.17 -16.75
C THR A 193 -17.72 5.27 -16.67
N THR A 194 -17.15 4.90 -15.53
CA THR A 194 -15.70 4.97 -15.26
C THR A 194 -15.02 3.61 -15.37
N GLY A 195 -15.77 2.51 -15.46
CA GLY A 195 -15.25 1.15 -15.44
C GLY A 195 -14.70 0.72 -14.08
N THR A 196 -14.99 1.45 -13.00
CA THR A 196 -14.31 1.27 -11.71
C THR A 196 -15.07 0.28 -10.82
N LEU A 197 -14.36 -0.73 -10.32
CA LEU A 197 -14.88 -1.68 -9.33
C LEU A 197 -14.29 -1.38 -7.95
N SER A 198 -15.12 -0.94 -7.01
CA SER A 198 -14.66 -0.43 -5.71
C SER A 198 -15.60 -0.77 -4.56
N ALA A 199 -15.06 -1.03 -3.36
CA ALA A 199 -15.80 -1.16 -2.11
C ALA A 199 -15.65 0.10 -1.26
N HIS A 200 -16.77 0.75 -0.95
CA HIS A 200 -16.82 2.01 -0.19
C HIS A 200 -17.25 1.77 1.25
N PHE A 201 -16.27 1.69 2.16
CA PHE A 201 -16.55 1.62 3.58
C PHE A 201 -16.76 3.02 4.14
N ARG A 202 -18.00 3.41 4.43
CA ARG A 202 -18.34 4.78 4.85
C ARG A 202 -18.45 4.98 6.37
N ASN A 203 -18.80 3.92 7.10
CA ASN A 203 -19.23 4.01 8.50
C ASN A 203 -18.60 2.90 9.36
N MET A 204 -17.34 2.53 9.10
CA MET A 204 -16.62 1.60 9.96
C MET A 204 -16.39 2.23 11.34
N SER A 205 -16.37 1.43 12.40
CA SER A 205 -16.09 1.93 13.75
C SER A 205 -15.33 0.89 14.56
N LEU A 206 -14.20 1.29 15.14
CA LEU A 206 -13.38 0.41 15.98
C LEU A 206 -13.93 0.40 17.41
N LYS A 207 -14.49 -0.73 17.83
CA LYS A 207 -15.16 -0.88 19.14
C LYS A 207 -14.19 -1.31 20.24
N ARG A 208 -13.33 -2.28 19.93
CA ARG A 208 -12.35 -2.86 20.86
C ARG A 208 -11.03 -3.13 20.15
N ILE A 209 -9.93 -2.99 20.89
CA ILE A 209 -8.57 -3.28 20.44
C ILE A 209 -7.87 -4.10 21.53
N ARG A 210 -7.26 -5.21 21.14
CA ARG A 210 -6.36 -6.04 21.93
C ARG A 210 -4.95 -5.55 21.65
N ARG A 211 -4.19 -5.36 22.72
CA ARG A 211 -2.81 -4.89 22.67
C ARG A 211 -1.91 -5.97 23.23
N SER A 212 -0.68 -6.04 22.77
CA SER A 212 0.31 -6.94 23.35
C SER A 212 0.71 -6.47 24.76
N ASP A 213 1.12 -7.42 25.61
CA ASP A 213 1.72 -7.08 26.90
C ASP A 213 3.04 -6.34 26.64
N ARG A 214 3.10 -5.08 27.09
CA ARG A 214 4.26 -4.21 26.83
C ARG A 214 5.48 -4.70 27.59
N ARG A 215 6.64 -4.68 26.94
CA ARG A 215 7.94 -4.88 27.59
C ARG A 215 8.75 -3.58 27.49
N GLY A 216 9.14 -3.00 28.61
CA GLY A 216 10.02 -1.83 28.65
C GLY A 216 9.32 -0.47 28.49
N ALA A 217 9.99 0.46 27.81
CA ALA A 217 9.64 1.89 27.73
C ALA A 217 8.68 2.27 26.58
N GLU A 218 8.07 1.30 25.89
CA GLU A 218 7.22 1.55 24.73
C GLU A 218 5.85 2.14 25.11
N SER A 219 5.46 3.24 24.46
CA SER A 219 4.18 3.90 24.67
C SER A 219 3.05 3.23 23.87
N VAL A 220 1.81 3.32 24.37
CA VAL A 220 0.57 2.96 23.64
C VAL A 220 0.44 3.62 22.26
N THR A 221 1.02 4.81 22.12
CA THR A 221 0.95 5.61 20.89
C THR A 221 2.00 5.19 19.86
N GLU A 222 2.91 4.29 20.22
CA GLU A 222 3.91 3.74 19.31
C GLU A 222 3.48 2.39 18.72
N GLU A 223 2.47 1.75 19.32
CA GLU A 223 1.91 0.49 18.85
C GLU A 223 1.13 0.69 17.55
N LYS A 224 1.64 0.08 16.47
CA LYS A 224 1.06 0.17 15.12
C LYS A 224 0.20 -1.05 14.80
N PHE A 225 -0.91 -0.78 14.14
CA PHE A 225 -1.83 -1.76 13.57
C PHE A 225 -1.99 -1.49 12.07
N THR A 226 -2.62 -2.41 11.35
CA THR A 226 -3.08 -2.18 9.98
C THR A 226 -4.47 -2.76 9.80
N ILE A 227 -5.23 -2.16 8.89
CA ILE A 227 -6.51 -2.70 8.45
C ILE A 227 -6.24 -3.57 7.23
N LEU A 228 -6.41 -4.87 7.40
CA LEU A 228 -6.41 -5.86 6.34
C LEU A 228 -7.77 -5.87 5.66
N PHE A 229 -7.76 -5.61 4.36
CA PHE A 229 -8.91 -5.84 3.48
C PHE A 229 -8.68 -7.14 2.72
N GLU A 230 -9.65 -8.05 2.80
CA GLU A 230 -9.61 -9.33 2.09
C GLU A 230 -10.89 -9.56 1.29
N SER A 231 -10.75 -10.24 0.16
CA SER A 231 -11.87 -10.59 -0.71
C SER A 231 -11.55 -11.89 -1.46
N GLN A 232 -12.60 -12.58 -1.88
CA GLN A 232 -12.49 -13.78 -2.70
C GLN A 232 -13.46 -13.70 -3.87
N PHE A 233 -12.96 -13.99 -5.07
CA PHE A 233 -13.77 -14.02 -6.30
C PHE A 233 -13.18 -14.98 -7.31
N SER A 234 -13.99 -15.31 -8.31
CA SER A 234 -13.56 -16.13 -9.44
C SER A 234 -13.47 -15.31 -10.73
N VAL A 235 -12.61 -15.76 -11.64
CA VAL A 235 -12.40 -15.18 -12.98
C VAL A 235 -12.50 -16.30 -14.02
N GLY A 236 -13.06 -15.98 -15.19
CA GLY A 236 -13.10 -16.91 -16.34
C GLY A 236 -14.11 -18.04 -16.21
N GLY A 237 -15.29 -17.79 -15.65
CA GLY A 237 -16.34 -18.81 -15.51
C GLY A 237 -16.04 -19.83 -14.41
N ASN A 238 -15.59 -19.35 -13.24
CA ASN A 238 -15.22 -20.17 -12.06
C ASN A 238 -13.96 -21.02 -12.18
N GLU A 239 -13.15 -20.75 -13.20
CA GLU A 239 -11.92 -21.50 -13.38
C GLU A 239 -10.80 -21.10 -12.40
N LEU A 240 -10.56 -19.80 -12.27
CA LEU A 240 -9.52 -19.28 -11.40
C LEU A 240 -10.19 -18.62 -10.20
N VAL A 241 -9.87 -19.09 -9.00
CA VAL A 241 -10.37 -18.52 -7.75
C VAL A 241 -9.22 -17.78 -7.07
N PHE A 242 -9.42 -16.48 -6.85
CA PHE A 242 -8.42 -15.62 -6.22
C PHE A 242 -8.86 -15.24 -4.82
N GLN A 243 -7.92 -15.31 -3.88
CA GLN A 243 -8.01 -14.67 -2.58
C GLN A 243 -7.06 -13.47 -2.59
N VAL A 244 -7.62 -12.27 -2.58
CA VAL A 244 -6.85 -11.03 -2.59
C VAL A 244 -6.84 -10.42 -1.20
N LYS A 245 -5.69 -9.84 -0.85
CA LYS A 245 -5.45 -9.21 0.45
C LYS A 245 -4.66 -7.94 0.24
N THR A 246 -5.01 -6.88 0.95
CA THR A 246 -4.26 -5.62 0.94
C THR A 246 -4.26 -5.00 2.32
N LEU A 247 -3.12 -4.43 2.71
CA LEU A 247 -2.90 -3.84 4.03
C LEU A 247 -2.96 -2.32 3.92
N SER A 248 -3.66 -1.67 4.85
CA SER A 248 -3.59 -0.22 4.99
C SER A 248 -2.19 0.22 5.39
N LEU A 249 -1.91 1.51 5.19
CA LEU A 249 -0.78 2.13 5.87
C LEU A 249 -0.91 1.92 7.39
N PRO A 250 0.22 1.92 8.13
CA PRO A 250 0.18 1.77 9.58
C PRO A 250 -0.74 2.79 10.24
N VAL A 251 -1.50 2.30 11.20
CA VAL A 251 -2.49 3.03 11.99
C VAL A 251 -2.14 2.91 13.47
N VAL A 252 -2.19 4.02 14.18
CA VAL A 252 -2.09 4.07 15.65
C VAL A 252 -3.49 4.23 16.23
N VAL A 253 -3.84 3.38 17.19
CA VAL A 253 -5.15 3.43 17.85
C VAL A 253 -5.06 4.18 19.17
N ILE A 254 -5.91 5.20 19.33
CA ILE A 254 -6.02 6.01 20.54
C ILE A 254 -7.40 5.86 21.20
N VAL A 255 -7.47 6.10 22.51
CA VAL A 255 -8.73 6.12 23.27
C VAL A 255 -9.12 7.54 23.69
N HIS A 256 -8.14 8.43 23.84
CA HIS A 256 -8.35 9.81 24.25
C HIS A 256 -7.58 10.78 23.35
N GLY A 257 -8.12 11.98 23.13
CA GLY A 257 -7.53 12.98 22.23
C GLY A 257 -6.17 13.49 22.69
N SER A 258 -5.85 13.41 23.98
CA SER A 258 -4.52 13.77 24.50
C SER A 258 -3.38 12.89 23.96
N GLN A 259 -3.70 11.74 23.36
CA GLN A 259 -2.74 10.83 22.76
C GLN A 259 -2.46 11.15 21.29
N ASP A 260 -3.27 12.02 20.68
CA ASP A 260 -3.23 12.32 19.24
C ASP A 260 -1.86 12.88 18.82
N ASN A 261 -1.30 13.79 19.63
CA ASN A 261 0.01 14.38 19.39
C ASN A 261 1.11 13.31 19.21
N ASN A 262 1.27 12.41 20.20
CA ASN A 262 2.30 11.37 20.14
C ASN A 262 2.00 10.32 19.06
N ALA A 263 0.72 9.99 18.83
CA ALA A 263 0.32 9.05 17.77
C ALA A 263 0.65 9.60 16.38
N THR A 264 0.40 10.89 16.15
CA THR A 264 0.74 11.60 14.92
C THR A 264 2.24 11.61 14.68
N ALA A 265 3.07 11.71 15.72
CA ALA A 265 4.53 11.60 15.62
C ALA A 265 4.96 10.23 15.03
N THR A 266 4.38 9.14 15.55
CA THR A 266 4.67 7.77 15.11
C THR A 266 4.24 7.55 13.66
N VAL A 267 3.07 8.06 13.29
CA VAL A 267 2.56 8.04 11.90
C VAL A 267 3.47 8.85 10.97
N LEU A 268 3.87 10.05 11.38
CA LEU A 268 4.74 10.91 10.60
C LEU A 268 6.07 10.23 10.29
N TRP A 269 6.68 9.63 11.32
CA TRP A 269 7.95 8.92 11.19
C TRP A 269 7.83 7.72 10.24
N ASP A 270 6.75 6.93 10.35
CA ASP A 270 6.53 5.79 9.47
C ASP A 270 6.31 6.20 8.01
N ASN A 271 5.44 7.19 7.78
CA ASN A 271 5.18 7.69 6.44
C ASN A 271 6.42 8.30 5.78
N ALA A 272 7.22 9.05 6.54
CA ALA A 272 8.40 9.72 6.02
C ALA A 272 9.51 8.73 5.67
N PHE A 273 9.78 7.75 6.54
CA PHE A 273 11.05 7.00 6.51
C PHE A 273 10.91 5.51 6.24
N ALA A 274 9.70 5.00 5.99
CA ALA A 274 9.52 3.64 5.51
C ALA A 274 10.15 3.43 4.11
N GLU A 275 10.96 2.38 3.98
CA GLU A 275 11.51 1.97 2.68
C GLU A 275 10.48 1.19 1.84
N PRO A 276 10.49 1.34 0.50
CA PRO A 276 9.71 0.49 -0.39
C PRO A 276 10.08 -0.99 -0.21
N GLY A 277 9.08 -1.87 -0.13
CA GLY A 277 9.32 -3.31 -0.01
C GLY A 277 9.81 -3.79 1.37
N ARG A 278 9.88 -2.91 2.38
CA ARG A 278 10.23 -3.30 3.75
C ARG A 278 9.35 -4.42 4.30
N VAL A 279 9.87 -5.17 5.26
CA VAL A 279 9.02 -5.96 6.16
C VAL A 279 8.07 -4.98 6.90
N PRO A 280 6.77 -5.31 7.05
CA PRO A 280 5.79 -4.40 7.61
C PRO A 280 6.26 -3.74 8.90
N PHE A 281 5.97 -2.44 9.03
CA PHE A 281 6.19 -1.60 10.22
C PHE A 281 7.65 -1.28 10.58
N ILE A 282 8.65 -1.85 9.90
CA ILE A 282 10.06 -1.50 10.09
C ILE A 282 10.33 -0.06 9.66
N VAL A 283 10.87 0.74 10.57
CA VAL A 283 11.29 2.12 10.32
C VAL A 283 12.70 2.30 10.87
N PRO A 284 13.51 3.23 10.33
CA PRO A 284 14.82 3.49 10.88
C PRO A 284 14.72 4.12 12.28
N ASP A 285 15.58 3.68 13.20
CA ASP A 285 15.69 4.23 14.56
C ASP A 285 16.30 5.64 14.57
N LYS A 286 17.04 6.00 13.53
CA LYS A 286 17.63 7.31 13.33
C LYS A 286 17.63 7.72 11.86
N VAL A 287 17.48 9.00 11.60
CA VAL A 287 17.44 9.58 10.25
C VAL A 287 18.37 10.78 10.16
N LEU A 288 18.82 11.10 8.95
CA LEU A 288 19.59 12.33 8.73
C LEU A 288 18.69 13.55 8.96
N TRP A 289 19.25 14.59 9.58
CA TRP A 289 18.52 15.82 9.88
C TRP A 289 17.87 16.47 8.65
N PRO A 290 18.51 16.55 7.47
CA PRO A 290 17.86 17.05 6.25
C PRO A 290 16.60 16.27 5.86
N GLN A 291 16.61 14.94 5.97
CA GLN A 291 15.45 14.10 5.66
C GLN A 291 14.29 14.38 6.62
N LEU A 292 14.60 14.59 7.91
CA LEU A 292 13.59 14.98 8.89
C LEU A 292 13.06 16.40 8.62
N CYS A 293 13.91 17.33 8.20
CA CYS A 293 13.48 18.68 7.84
C CYS A 293 12.46 18.67 6.68
N GLU A 294 12.65 17.82 5.67
CA GLU A 294 11.68 17.67 4.59
C GLU A 294 10.33 17.19 5.10
N ALA A 295 10.31 16.17 5.97
CA ALA A 295 9.08 15.65 6.58
C ALA A 295 8.39 16.69 7.47
N LEU A 296 9.14 17.41 8.29
CA LEU A 296 8.62 18.49 9.14
C LEU A 296 8.05 19.64 8.31
N ASN A 297 8.75 20.06 7.26
CA ASN A 297 8.30 21.13 6.37
C ASN A 297 7.03 20.74 5.60
N MET A 298 6.98 19.50 5.12
CA MET A 298 5.79 18.93 4.47
C MET A 298 4.58 18.97 5.42
N LYS A 299 4.74 18.45 6.64
CA LYS A 299 3.68 18.46 7.65
C LYS A 299 3.27 19.87 8.04
N TYR A 300 4.24 20.77 8.22
CA TYR A 300 4.01 22.17 8.58
C TYR A 300 3.11 22.86 7.55
N LYS A 301 3.49 22.83 6.26
CA LYS A 301 2.72 23.45 5.16
C LYS A 301 1.26 22.98 5.14
N ALA A 302 1.06 21.67 5.33
CA ALA A 302 -0.27 21.08 5.34
C ALA A 302 -1.10 21.50 6.56
N GLU A 303 -0.51 21.51 7.76
CA GLU A 303 -1.22 21.91 8.98
C GLU A 303 -1.58 23.39 9.01
N VAL A 304 -0.66 24.26 8.59
CA VAL A 304 -0.90 25.72 8.53
C VAL A 304 -1.72 26.14 7.30
N ARG A 305 -1.98 25.22 6.37
CA ARG A 305 -2.71 25.45 5.10
C ARG A 305 -2.11 26.62 4.31
N SER A 306 -0.78 26.65 4.21
CA SER A 306 -0.04 27.69 3.50
C SER A 306 1.07 27.07 2.66
N ASN A 307 1.31 27.66 1.48
CA ASN A 307 2.43 27.27 0.63
C ASN A 307 3.77 27.76 1.20
N ARG A 308 3.75 28.71 2.15
CA ARG A 308 4.93 29.16 2.86
C ARG A 308 5.36 28.08 3.85
N GLY A 309 6.47 27.42 3.53
CA GLY A 309 7.12 26.44 4.40
C GLY A 309 8.07 27.07 5.41
N LEU A 310 8.81 26.18 6.08
CA LEU A 310 9.94 26.52 6.91
C LEU A 310 11.08 27.05 6.02
N SER A 311 11.58 28.26 6.32
CA SER A 311 12.78 28.79 5.69
C SER A 311 14.04 28.09 6.22
N GLU A 312 15.18 28.30 5.56
CA GLU A 312 16.48 27.79 6.03
C GLU A 312 16.80 28.28 7.45
N GLU A 313 16.53 29.55 7.75
CA GLU A 313 16.68 30.11 9.11
C GLU A 313 15.79 29.38 10.13
N ASN A 314 14.56 29.02 9.75
CA ASN A 314 13.69 28.23 10.61
C ASN A 314 14.26 26.83 10.85
N LEU A 315 14.79 26.18 9.82
CA LEU A 315 15.40 24.85 9.93
C LEU A 315 16.65 24.86 10.82
N VAL A 316 17.49 25.90 10.71
CA VAL A 316 18.64 26.11 11.61
C VAL A 316 18.17 26.30 13.05
N PHE A 317 17.11 27.10 13.27
CA PHE A 317 16.54 27.27 14.61
C PHE A 317 16.03 25.94 15.20
N LEU A 318 15.34 25.13 14.38
CA LEU A 318 14.88 23.80 14.78
C LEU A 318 16.07 22.89 15.14
N ALA A 319 17.15 22.92 14.35
CA ALA A 319 18.34 22.11 14.58
C ALA A 319 19.03 22.47 15.89
N ARG A 320 19.22 23.77 16.14
CA ARG A 320 19.75 24.29 17.41
C ARG A 320 18.91 23.83 18.59
N LYS A 321 17.59 23.88 18.46
CA LYS A 321 16.67 23.45 19.51
C LYS A 321 16.75 21.94 19.75
N ALA A 322 16.79 21.15 18.69
CA ALA A 322 16.74 19.69 18.77
C ALA A 322 18.06 19.10 19.29
N PHE A 323 19.20 19.67 18.88
CA PHE A 323 20.52 19.18 19.25
C PHE A 323 21.22 19.97 20.37
N SER A 324 20.58 21.02 20.89
CA SER A 324 21.19 21.97 21.84
C SER A 324 22.53 22.53 21.35
N SER A 325 22.65 22.73 20.03
CA SER A 325 23.84 23.27 19.36
C SER A 325 23.76 24.78 19.25
N SER A 326 24.93 25.44 19.36
CA SER A 326 25.07 26.89 19.19
C SER A 326 25.41 27.30 17.75
N SER A 327 25.65 26.34 16.84
CA SER A 327 25.98 26.68 15.45
C SER A 327 24.80 27.38 14.75
N VAL A 328 25.13 28.26 13.82
CA VAL A 328 24.17 28.93 12.93
C VAL A 328 24.36 28.50 11.47
N ASN A 329 25.40 27.71 11.18
CA ASN A 329 25.70 27.25 9.84
C ASN A 329 24.87 26.00 9.49
N PRO A 330 24.03 26.02 8.43
CA PRO A 330 23.24 24.88 8.01
C PRO A 330 24.07 23.61 7.71
N GLU A 331 25.27 23.77 7.14
CA GLU A 331 26.10 22.64 6.73
C GLU A 331 26.57 21.78 7.90
N ASP A 332 26.71 22.36 9.10
CA ASP A 332 27.12 21.64 10.31
C ASP A 332 26.08 20.57 10.70
N TYR A 333 24.83 20.76 10.30
CA TYR A 333 23.71 19.86 10.61
C TYR A 333 23.47 18.79 9.55
N ARG A 334 24.12 18.87 8.38
CA ARG A 334 23.84 18.01 7.23
C ARG A 334 24.07 16.53 7.50
N ASN A 335 25.11 16.23 8.29
CA ASN A 335 25.49 14.87 8.67
C ASN A 335 25.00 14.47 10.06
N MET A 336 24.29 15.37 10.76
CA MET A 336 23.71 15.05 12.05
C MET A 336 22.51 14.11 11.89
N THR A 337 22.35 13.21 12.85
CA THR A 337 21.25 12.25 12.87
C THR A 337 20.34 12.49 14.06
N MET A 338 19.04 12.43 13.82
CA MET A 338 18.01 12.44 14.86
C MET A 338 17.52 11.02 15.12
N THR A 339 17.58 10.57 16.37
CA THR A 339 16.95 9.29 16.76
C THR A 339 15.44 9.47 17.03
N TRP A 340 14.67 8.40 16.91
CA TRP A 340 13.26 8.38 17.33
C TRP A 340 13.10 8.80 18.80
N SER A 341 14.02 8.35 19.67
CA SER A 341 14.01 8.69 21.09
C SER A 341 14.12 10.20 21.30
N GLN A 342 15.11 10.85 20.69
CA GLN A 342 15.30 12.31 20.77
C GLN A 342 14.12 13.08 20.14
N PHE A 343 13.50 12.52 19.11
CA PHE A 343 12.38 13.15 18.43
C PHE A 343 11.11 13.19 19.29
N ASN A 344 10.73 12.08 19.92
CA ASN A 344 9.42 11.96 20.57
C ASN A 344 9.35 11.13 21.88
N ARG A 345 10.48 10.70 22.46
CA ARG A 345 10.49 10.05 23.80
C ARG A 345 11.19 10.89 24.85
N GLU A 346 12.37 11.41 24.54
CA GLU A 346 13.19 12.21 25.44
C GLU A 346 12.70 13.66 25.48
N SER A 347 12.64 14.22 26.69
CA SER A 347 12.35 15.64 26.85
C SER A 347 13.56 16.48 26.45
N LEU A 348 13.29 17.64 25.84
CA LEU A 348 14.35 18.59 25.54
C LEU A 348 15.07 19.03 26.83
N PRO A 349 16.38 19.36 26.79
CA PRO A 349 17.12 19.78 27.97
C PRO A 349 16.46 20.96 28.71
N GLY A 350 16.21 20.78 30.01
CA GLY A 350 15.55 21.77 30.85
C GLY A 350 14.05 21.97 30.59
N ARG A 351 13.40 21.05 29.86
CA ARG A 351 11.96 21.08 29.55
C ARG A 351 11.28 19.76 29.95
N ASN A 352 9.95 19.78 30.01
CA ASN A 352 9.09 18.63 30.31
C ASN A 352 8.33 18.12 29.07
N PHE A 353 8.79 18.49 27.87
CA PHE A 353 8.18 18.11 26.60
C PHE A 353 9.26 17.71 25.58
N THR A 354 8.88 16.87 24.63
CA THR A 354 9.74 16.36 23.56
C THR A 354 9.91 17.40 22.44
N PHE A 355 10.84 17.16 21.51
CA PHE A 355 10.99 18.00 20.32
C PHE A 355 9.69 18.07 19.51
N TRP A 356 9.09 16.91 19.23
CA TRP A 356 7.84 16.82 18.49
C TRP A 356 6.68 17.55 19.18
N GLN A 357 6.50 17.36 20.49
CA GLN A 357 5.43 18.04 21.24
C GLN A 357 5.52 19.56 21.12
N TRP A 358 6.74 20.10 21.19
CA TRP A 358 6.95 21.53 20.97
C TRP A 358 6.61 21.94 19.54
N PHE A 359 7.08 21.19 18.54
CA PHE A 359 6.87 21.53 17.14
C PHE A 359 5.38 21.47 16.75
N ASP A 360 4.68 20.43 17.20
CA ASP A 360 3.23 20.30 17.01
C ASP A 360 2.46 21.42 17.72
N GLY A 361 2.85 21.80 18.94
CA GLY A 361 2.28 22.96 19.63
C GLY A 361 2.46 24.27 18.85
N VAL A 362 3.60 24.46 18.19
CA VAL A 362 3.84 25.60 17.28
C VAL A 362 2.92 25.53 16.06
N MET A 363 2.76 24.36 15.44
CA MET A 363 1.83 24.18 14.32
C MET A 363 0.39 24.48 14.73
N GLU A 364 -0.07 23.97 15.87
CA GLU A 364 -1.41 24.23 16.39
C GLU A 364 -1.65 25.72 16.67
N LEU A 365 -0.68 26.38 17.32
CA LEU A 365 -0.79 27.82 17.62
C LEU A 365 -0.85 28.63 16.32
N THR A 366 -0.01 28.28 15.35
CA THR A 366 0.05 28.94 14.03
C THR A 366 -1.22 28.70 13.20
N LYS A 367 -1.89 27.57 13.41
CA LYS A 367 -3.19 27.25 12.79
C LYS A 367 -4.36 28.00 13.45
N LYS A 368 -4.32 28.18 14.78
CA LYS A 368 -5.44 28.73 15.58
C LYS A 368 -5.42 30.26 15.69
N HIS A 369 -4.26 30.91 15.74
CA HIS A 369 -4.15 32.29 16.23
C HIS A 369 -3.47 33.35 15.34
N PRO A 370 -2.63 33.03 14.35
CA PRO A 370 -2.21 34.00 13.33
C PRO A 370 -2.86 33.71 11.98
N LYS A 371 -4.01 34.36 11.73
CA LYS A 371 -4.37 34.82 10.38
C LYS A 371 -4.44 36.35 10.41
N PRO A 372 -3.48 37.08 9.82
CA PRO A 372 -3.80 38.23 9.01
C PRO A 372 -4.63 37.80 7.79
#